data_AF-A0A3A0EWY9-F1
#
_entry.id   AF-A0A3A0EWY9-F1
#
_cell.length_a   1.000
_cell.length_b   1.000
_cell.length_c   1.000
_cell.angle_alpha   90.00
_cell.angle_beta   90.00
_cell.angle_gamma   90.00
#
_symmetry.space_group_name_H-M   'P 1'
#
loop_
_entity.id
_entity.type
_entity.pdbx_description
1 polymer ?
#
loop_
_entity_poly.entity_id
_entity_poly.type
_entity_poly.pdbx_seq_one_letter_code
_entity_poly.pdbx_strand_id
1 'polypeptide(L)'
;MSDIVKLSDIRKARRKQTSAPLPDTLSFVSKRKGGGFNYWDVKPTGCSSKDCETGKVLAEEYLAFIGANPTIGNVSLLACIVRDMFEQAKNGGAWSGVHTAFLSDVNGYAMMVARVAVLPA
;
A
#
# COMPACT_ATOMS: atom_id res chain seq x y z
N MET A 1 -45.48 5.89 -11.67
CA MET A 1 -44.68 6.99 -11.08
C MET A 1 -43.32 6.39 -10.73
N SER A 2 -42.28 6.77 -11.47
CA SER A 2 -40.93 6.25 -11.24
C SER A 2 -40.25 7.08 -10.16
N ASP A 3 -39.92 6.47 -9.03
CA ASP A 3 -39.18 7.14 -7.95
C ASP A 3 -37.79 7.53 -8.44
N ILE A 4 -37.57 8.84 -8.60
CA ILE A 4 -36.27 9.40 -8.99
C ILE A 4 -35.34 9.26 -7.78
N VAL A 5 -34.52 8.21 -7.78
CA VAL A 5 -33.47 8.03 -6.78
C VAL A 5 -32.43 9.13 -6.99
N LYS A 6 -32.29 10.02 -6.00
CA LYS A 6 -31.27 11.08 -6.05
C LYS A 6 -29.88 10.47 -5.89
N LEU A 7 -29.03 10.69 -6.90
CA LEU A 7 -27.63 10.27 -6.90
C LEU A 7 -26.83 10.75 -5.68
N SER A 8 -27.23 11.87 -5.07
CA SER A 8 -26.64 12.37 -3.81
C SER A 8 -26.83 11.42 -2.65
N ASP A 9 -27.98 10.75 -2.59
CA ASP A 9 -28.35 9.86 -1.49
C ASP A 9 -27.65 8.50 -1.66
N ILE A 10 -27.49 8.04 -2.91
CA ILE A 10 -26.62 6.90 -3.25
C ILE A 10 -25.16 7.19 -2.84
N ARG A 11 -24.64 8.39 -3.15
CA ARG A 11 -23.27 8.78 -2.79
C ARG A 11 -23.06 8.88 -1.28
N LYS A 12 -24.05 9.39 -0.54
CA LYS A 12 -24.05 9.43 0.93
C LYS A 12 -24.11 8.02 1.53
N ALA A 13 -24.98 7.15 1.00
CA ALA A 13 -25.07 5.76 1.44
C ALA A 13 -23.76 5.00 1.19
N ARG A 14 -23.11 5.21 0.03
CA ARG A 14 -21.80 4.64 -0.30
C ARG A 14 -20.67 5.16 0.59
N ARG A 15 -20.73 6.42 1.03
CA ARG A 15 -19.80 6.98 2.04
C ARG A 15 -20.03 6.42 3.44
N LYS A 16 -21.23 5.90 3.74
CA LYS A 16 -21.63 5.34 5.04
C LYS A 16 -21.30 3.85 5.16
N GLN A 17 -21.03 3.19 4.03
CA GLN A 17 -20.43 1.86 3.99
C GLN A 17 -19.00 2.02 4.51
N THR A 18 -18.73 1.37 5.64
CA THR A 18 -17.49 1.43 6.44
C THR A 18 -16.29 1.73 5.55
N SER A 19 -15.82 2.99 5.58
CA SER A 19 -14.65 3.38 4.81
C SER A 19 -13.51 2.48 5.29
N ALA A 20 -12.97 1.66 4.40
CA ALA A 20 -11.75 0.93 4.71
C ALA A 20 -10.73 1.90 5.32
N PRO A 21 -9.92 1.45 6.30
CA PRO A 21 -8.88 2.27 6.90
C PRO A 21 -8.08 2.96 5.80
N LEU A 22 -7.80 4.24 6.02
CA LEU A 22 -7.07 5.01 5.04
C LEU A 22 -5.59 4.57 5.03
N PRO A 23 -4.88 4.74 3.89
CA PRO A 23 -3.49 4.31 3.77
C PRO A 23 -2.52 4.98 4.75
N ASP A 24 -2.86 6.15 5.31
CA ASP A 24 -2.08 6.87 6.35
C ASP A 24 -2.02 6.13 7.71
N THR A 25 -2.68 4.99 7.83
CA THR A 25 -2.52 4.09 8.97
C THR A 25 -1.24 3.24 8.86
N LEU A 26 -0.67 3.12 7.66
CA LEU A 26 0.66 2.53 7.45
C LEU A 26 1.74 3.50 7.93
N SER A 27 2.69 3.01 8.72
CA SER A 27 3.74 3.80 9.36
C SER A 27 4.62 4.59 8.40
N PHE A 28 4.69 4.15 7.14
CA PHE A 28 5.46 4.74 6.06
C PHE A 28 4.64 5.58 5.07
N VAL A 29 3.38 5.90 5.41
CA VAL A 29 2.50 6.73 4.58
C VAL A 29 2.13 7.99 5.33
N SER A 30 2.33 9.15 4.70
CA SER A 30 1.98 10.45 5.29
C SER A 30 0.99 11.24 4.43
N LYS A 31 0.14 12.06 5.06
CA LYS A 31 -0.77 12.95 4.33
C LYS A 31 -0.02 14.10 3.68
N ARG A 32 -0.34 14.39 2.42
CA ARG A 32 0.13 15.60 1.74
C ARG A 32 -0.72 16.80 2.13
N LYS A 33 -0.08 17.95 2.33
CA LYS A 33 -0.78 19.24 2.42
C LYS A 33 -1.46 19.50 1.06
N GLY A 34 -2.78 19.67 1.06
CA GLY A 34 -3.59 19.84 -0.15
C GLY A 34 -4.29 18.57 -0.65
N GLY A 35 -4.14 17.44 0.04
CA GLY A 35 -4.84 16.19 -0.26
C GLY A 35 -3.94 15.13 -0.91
N GLY A 36 -4.36 13.88 -0.79
CA GLY A 36 -3.56 12.71 -1.18
C GLY A 36 -2.52 12.32 -0.13
N PHE A 37 -1.63 11.40 -0.52
CA PHE A 37 -0.66 10.76 0.37
C PHE A 37 0.73 10.72 -0.27
N ASN A 38 1.77 10.83 0.57
CA ASN A 38 3.09 10.29 0.28
C ASN A 38 3.02 8.81 0.65
N TYR A 39 2.98 7.94 -0.36
CA TYR A 39 2.82 6.50 -0.15
C TYR A 39 4.12 5.82 0.29
N TRP A 40 5.22 6.54 0.22
CA TRP A 40 6.52 6.09 0.72
C TRP A 40 7.19 7.27 1.40
N ASP A 41 7.14 7.35 2.73
CA ASP A 41 7.79 8.38 3.54
C ASP A 41 8.85 7.73 4.45
N VAL A 42 9.77 7.02 3.80
CA VAL A 42 10.84 6.28 4.48
C VAL A 42 12.18 6.91 4.17
N LYS A 43 12.98 7.14 5.21
CA LYS A 43 14.37 7.60 5.07
C LYS A 43 15.31 6.43 5.35
N PRO A 44 16.05 5.94 4.33
CA PRO A 44 17.08 4.94 4.54
C PRO A 44 18.14 5.42 5.53
N THR A 45 18.67 4.49 6.32
CA THR A 45 19.75 4.77 7.28
C THR A 45 21.13 4.80 6.61
N GLY A 46 21.24 4.23 5.39
CA GLY A 46 22.50 4.01 4.70
C GLY A 46 23.24 2.75 5.15
N CYS A 47 22.76 2.07 6.19
CA CYS A 47 23.27 0.77 6.64
C CYS A 47 22.45 -0.34 6.00
N SER A 48 23.05 -1.10 5.08
CA SER A 48 22.35 -2.10 4.25
C SER A 48 21.55 -3.14 5.06
N SER A 49 22.10 -3.63 6.17
CA SER A 49 21.41 -4.63 7.01
C SER A 49 20.20 -4.07 7.74
N LYS A 50 20.34 -2.89 8.37
CA LYS A 50 19.23 -2.19 9.04
C LYS A 50 18.14 -1.78 8.06
N ASP A 51 18.56 -1.30 6.89
CA ASP A 51 17.64 -0.95 5.81
C ASP A 51 16.86 -2.18 5.35
N CYS A 52 17.51 -3.33 5.17
CA CYS A 52 16.85 -4.58 4.81
C CYS A 52 15.84 -5.05 5.88
N GLU A 53 16.20 -5.01 7.15
CA GLU A 53 15.30 -5.33 8.27
C GLU A 53 14.09 -4.40 8.29
N THR A 54 14.32 -3.10 8.11
CA THR A 54 13.24 -2.10 8.04
C THR A 54 12.31 -2.42 6.87
N GLY A 55 12.84 -2.71 5.68
CA GLY A 55 12.02 -3.05 4.51
C GLY A 55 11.11 -4.25 4.74
N LYS A 56 11.58 -5.28 5.45
CA LYS A 56 10.77 -6.45 5.82
C LYS A 56 9.63 -6.08 6.76
N VAL A 57 9.91 -5.33 7.84
CA VAL A 57 8.89 -4.89 8.79
C VAL A 57 7.78 -4.09 8.09
N LEU A 58 8.15 -3.19 7.17
CA LEU A 58 7.17 -2.40 6.42
C LEU A 58 6.37 -3.26 5.43
N ALA A 59 6.97 -4.32 4.87
CA ALA A 59 6.25 -5.26 4.01
C ALA A 59 5.24 -6.10 4.80
N GLU A 60 5.60 -6.59 5.98
CA GLU A 60 4.68 -7.29 6.89
C GLU A 60 3.50 -6.40 7.27
N GLU A 61 3.76 -5.13 7.60
CA GLU A 61 2.73 -4.14 7.90
C GLU A 61 1.79 -3.93 6.69
N TYR A 62 2.35 -3.76 5.49
CA TYR A 62 1.59 -3.63 4.25
C TYR A 62 0.72 -4.86 3.96
N LEU A 63 1.29 -6.07 4.06
CA LEU A 63 0.59 -7.32 3.81
C LEU A 63 -0.56 -7.54 4.82
N ALA A 64 -0.32 -7.25 6.10
CA ALA A 64 -1.34 -7.29 7.14
C ALA A 64 -2.48 -6.31 6.83
N PHE A 65 -2.15 -5.08 6.41
CA PHE A 65 -3.13 -4.06 6.06
C PHE A 65 -4.01 -4.48 4.88
N ILE A 66 -3.43 -4.93 3.76
CA ILE A 66 -4.22 -5.32 2.58
C ILE A 66 -5.00 -6.62 2.82
N GLY A 67 -4.48 -7.54 3.64
CA GLY A 67 -5.17 -8.77 4.02
C GLY A 67 -6.40 -8.49 4.87
N ALA A 68 -6.30 -7.54 5.81
CA ALA A 68 -7.45 -7.10 6.61
C ALA A 68 -8.45 -6.24 5.81
N ASN A 69 -8.01 -5.61 4.71
CA ASN A 69 -8.80 -4.64 3.96
C ASN A 69 -8.77 -4.88 2.44
N PRO A 70 -9.31 -6.00 1.92
CA PRO A 70 -9.21 -6.37 0.51
C PRO A 70 -10.20 -5.57 -0.37
N THR A 71 -9.93 -4.28 -0.55
CA THR A 71 -10.78 -3.36 -1.35
C THR A 71 -10.16 -3.07 -2.71
N ILE A 72 -10.99 -2.69 -3.71
CA ILE A 72 -10.52 -2.25 -5.04
C ILE A 72 -9.52 -1.09 -4.92
N GLY A 73 -9.68 -0.20 -3.94
CA GLY A 73 -8.72 0.87 -3.69
C GLY A 73 -7.35 0.36 -3.24
N ASN A 74 -7.33 -0.70 -2.43
CA ASN A 74 -6.09 -1.29 -1.93
C ASN A 74 -5.39 -2.18 -2.98
N VAL A 75 -6.09 -2.64 -4.02
CA VAL A 75 -5.47 -3.34 -5.17
C VAL A 75 -4.43 -2.46 -5.87
N SER A 76 -4.65 -1.15 -5.96
CA SER A 76 -3.70 -0.22 -6.61
C SER A 76 -2.64 0.35 -5.65
N LEU A 77 -2.71 0.02 -4.36
CA LEU A 77 -1.85 0.63 -3.33
C LEU A 77 -0.36 0.33 -3.56
N LEU A 78 -0.02 -0.90 -3.92
CA LEU A 78 1.38 -1.27 -4.23
C LEU A 78 1.96 -0.43 -5.36
N ALA A 79 1.17 -0.19 -6.42
CA ALA A 79 1.61 0.62 -7.55
C ALA A 79 1.84 2.09 -7.14
N CYS A 80 1.00 2.63 -6.24
CA CYS A 80 1.19 3.97 -5.67
C CYS A 80 2.47 4.07 -4.83
N ILE A 81 2.75 3.06 -4.00
CA ILE A 81 3.97 2.96 -3.18
C ILE A 81 5.21 2.92 -4.08
N VAL A 82 5.25 1.99 -5.04
CA VAL A 82 6.38 1.80 -5.96
C VAL A 82 6.64 3.06 -6.80
N ARG A 83 5.59 3.74 -7.27
CA ARG A 83 5.73 5.02 -7.97
C ARG A 83 6.41 6.06 -7.08
N ASP A 84 5.99 6.21 -5.82
CA ASP A 84 6.59 7.19 -4.91
C ASP A 84 8.06 6.84 -4.59
N MET A 85 8.42 5.55 -4.48
CA MET A 85 9.82 5.11 -4.37
C MET A 85 10.66 5.58 -5.58
N PHE A 86 10.15 5.38 -6.80
CA PHE A 86 10.85 5.81 -8.02
C PHE A 86 10.98 7.33 -8.12
N GLU A 87 9.93 8.08 -7.78
CA GLU A 87 10.00 9.54 -7.78
C GLU A 87 11.02 10.04 -6.76
N GLN A 88 11.13 9.41 -5.58
CA GLN A 88 12.21 9.75 -4.63
C GLN A 88 13.59 9.45 -5.19
N ALA A 89 13.78 8.28 -5.81
CA ALA A 89 15.05 7.93 -6.43
C ALA A 89 15.46 8.93 -7.54
N LYS A 90 14.48 9.33 -8.37
CA LYS A 90 14.68 10.32 -9.43
C LYS A 90 15.05 11.71 -8.89
N ASN A 91 14.51 12.08 -7.73
CA ASN A 91 14.74 13.37 -7.09
C ASN A 91 16.00 13.38 -6.20
N GLY A 92 16.93 12.45 -6.42
CA GLY A 92 18.22 12.38 -5.70
C GLY A 92 18.19 11.56 -4.42
N GLY A 93 17.08 10.90 -4.10
CA GLY A 93 17.04 9.87 -3.06
C GLY A 93 17.81 8.62 -3.48
N ALA A 94 18.40 7.92 -2.51
CA ALA A 94 19.10 6.67 -2.79
C ALA A 94 18.12 5.48 -2.75
N TRP A 95 18.11 4.67 -3.81
CA TRP A 95 17.55 3.33 -3.74
C TRP A 95 18.41 2.49 -2.78
N SER A 96 17.78 1.85 -1.80
CA SER A 96 18.46 1.23 -0.66
C SER A 96 17.93 -0.17 -0.36
N GLY A 97 18.54 -0.81 0.64
CA GLY A 97 18.09 -2.11 1.16
C GLY A 97 16.62 -2.13 1.59
N VAL A 98 16.06 -1.00 2.06
CA VAL A 98 14.65 -0.89 2.47
C VAL A 98 13.73 -1.21 1.31
N HIS A 99 13.99 -0.61 0.15
CA HIS A 99 13.16 -0.73 -1.04
C HIS A 99 13.20 -2.16 -1.58
N THR A 100 14.42 -2.71 -1.72
CA THR A 100 14.63 -4.06 -2.22
C THR A 100 14.02 -5.11 -1.29
N ALA A 101 14.21 -4.98 0.02
CA ALA A 101 13.67 -5.92 0.99
C ALA A 101 12.14 -5.87 1.05
N PHE A 102 11.55 -4.67 1.03
CA PHE A 102 10.09 -4.52 0.98
C PHE A 102 9.48 -5.25 -0.22
N LEU A 103 10.00 -4.99 -1.43
CA LEU A 103 9.48 -5.59 -2.65
C LEU A 103 9.72 -7.09 -2.73
N SER A 104 10.88 -7.55 -2.23
CA SER A 104 11.21 -8.98 -2.20
C SER A 104 10.26 -9.76 -1.31
N ASP A 105 9.90 -9.20 -0.15
CA ASP A 105 9.03 -9.85 0.82
C ASP A 105 7.57 -9.89 0.35
N VAL A 106 7.08 -8.78 -0.22
CA VAL A 106 5.76 -8.74 -0.90
C VAL A 106 5.70 -9.76 -2.04
N ASN A 107 6.74 -9.85 -2.87
CA ASN A 107 6.81 -10.84 -3.94
C ASN A 107 6.89 -12.27 -3.40
N GLY A 108 7.62 -12.49 -2.30
CA GLY A 108 7.69 -13.78 -1.61
C GLY A 108 6.31 -14.25 -1.15
N TYR A 109 5.51 -13.35 -0.58
CA TYR A 109 4.11 -13.62 -0.22
C TYR A 109 3.26 -13.95 -1.45
N ALA A 110 3.37 -13.15 -2.52
CA ALA A 110 2.64 -13.41 -3.77
C ALA A 110 2.98 -14.79 -4.37
N MET A 111 4.27 -15.18 -4.37
CA MET A 111 4.71 -16.51 -4.80
C MET A 111 4.13 -17.61 -3.92
N MET A 112 4.08 -17.43 -2.60
CA MET A 112 3.49 -18.40 -1.67
C MET A 112 2.00 -18.61 -1.96
N VAL A 113 1.24 -17.53 -2.10
CA VAL A 113 -0.21 -17.60 -2.42
C VAL A 113 -0.43 -18.23 -3.80
N ALA A 114 0.36 -17.83 -4.80
CA ALA A 114 0.30 -18.41 -6.13
C ALA A 114 0.59 -19.92 -6.12
N ARG A 115 1.58 -20.36 -5.32
CA ARG A 115 1.89 -21.78 -5.13
C ARG A 115 0.70 -22.53 -4.57
N VAL A 116 0.05 -22.01 -3.54
CA VAL A 116 -1.15 -22.63 -2.95
C VAL A 116 -2.28 -22.71 -3.98
N ALA A 117 -2.47 -21.67 -4.80
CA ALA A 117 -3.52 -21.63 -5.81
C ALA A 117 -3.32 -22.63 -6.96
N VAL A 118 -2.09 -23.07 -7.23
CA VAL A 118 -1.78 -24.06 -8.28
C VAL A 118 -1.60 -25.48 -7.75
N LEU A 119 -1.69 -25.71 -6.43
CA LEU A 119 -1.69 -27.07 -5.90
C LEU A 119 -2.98 -27.79 -6.32
N PRO A 120 -2.90 -29.02 -6.84
CA PRO A 120 -4.10 -29.82 -7.11
C PRO A 120 -4.84 -30.11 -5.79
N ALA A 121 -6.17 -30.04 -5.84
CA ALA A 121 -7.07 -30.31 -4.73
C ALA A 121 -6.99 -31.77 -4.25
#